data_AF-A0A937NNG9-F1
#
_entry.id   AF-A0A937NNG9-F1
#
_cell.length_a   1.000
_cell.length_b   1.000
_cell.length_c   1.000
_cell.angle_alpha   90.00
_cell.angle_beta   90.00
_cell.angle_gamma   90.00
#
_symmetry.space_group_name_H-M   'P 1'
#
loop_
_entity.id
_entity.type
_entity.pdbx_description
1 polymer ?
#
loop_
_entity_poly.entity_id
_entity_poly.type
_entity_poly.pdbx_seq_one_letter_code
_entity_poly.pdbx_strand_id
1 'polypeptide(L)'
;MAKRRAKRRRGKKRDEYLLNGSVIFWSQRFKDRRERRRVPVRCGQCGLVREISTGRARREDFTGLCQSCAQMRTEDQVLANGSVVLWSKREEEQVPVRCGMCGRVREATTKRAYKSNFTGLCRACAWGYKTEDEVLANGSVVLWSKRGEGRVPVRCGMCGQVHEVNENSAQSSGFVGLCHACASAWRKIHIPRRTLEHLYNELGLTAAEIGDQLGCSKAPVLKRMEECGLERRPPANVSQTLVPAEVLHWSSNLAYIVGMIATDGNLAQGCSKVVFGSTDYQWIETYQDLLRTEATMYVTPPQKPGRKMYYSVAISDPDYRAFLEGVGLMPAKTKERTLGPLDVPDAYFRDFLRACIDGDGGIYDYKGLRVEIFSVCRPFLAWIGETVERLIGLPSSGLYSKPGGRWMLAYYSSKAQRLLRWVYYAPDLPCLERKREVWEMYQAKQASK
;
A
#
# COMPACT_ATOMS: atom_id res chain seq x y z
N MET A 1 -57.99 -37.87 -26.20
CA MET A 1 -58.16 -37.33 -27.58
C MET A 1 -58.30 -35.81 -27.44
N ALA A 2 -57.70 -34.87 -28.18
CA ALA A 2 -56.87 -34.89 -29.39
C ALA A 2 -55.98 -33.61 -29.46
N LYS A 3 -54.70 -33.82 -29.77
CA LYS A 3 -53.84 -33.06 -30.71
C LYS A 3 -53.79 -31.51 -30.64
N ARG A 4 -52.86 -30.96 -29.84
CA ARG A 4 -52.18 -29.69 -30.19
C ARG A 4 -51.14 -29.97 -31.28
N ARG A 5 -51.49 -29.64 -32.53
CA ARG A 5 -50.61 -29.71 -33.70
C ARG A 5 -49.39 -28.79 -33.52
N ALA A 6 -48.21 -29.37 -33.33
CA ALA A 6 -46.95 -28.68 -33.51
C ALA A 6 -46.83 -28.21 -34.96
N LYS A 7 -46.92 -26.89 -35.18
CA LYS A 7 -46.68 -26.25 -36.48
C LYS A 7 -45.19 -26.45 -36.80
N ARG A 8 -44.85 -27.53 -37.52
CA ARG A 8 -43.53 -27.77 -38.10
C ARG A 8 -43.16 -26.53 -38.94
N ARG A 9 -42.33 -25.63 -38.41
CA ARG A 9 -41.74 -24.52 -39.16
C ARG A 9 -40.91 -25.13 -40.30
N ARG A 10 -41.44 -25.07 -41.53
CA ARG A 10 -40.71 -25.38 -42.78
C ARG A 10 -39.37 -24.65 -42.73
N GLY A 11 -38.26 -25.38 -42.80
CA GLY A 11 -36.93 -24.77 -42.71
C GLY A 11 -36.71 -23.80 -43.87
N LYS A 12 -36.39 -22.53 -43.59
CA LYS A 12 -35.94 -21.53 -44.57
C LYS A 12 -34.93 -22.17 -45.53
N LYS A 13 -35.18 -22.12 -46.85
CA LYS A 13 -34.30 -22.63 -47.91
C LYS A 13 -33.59 -21.50 -48.67
N ARG A 14 -34.08 -20.26 -48.60
CA ARG A 14 -33.50 -19.08 -49.26
C ARG A 14 -32.63 -18.29 -48.27
N ASP A 15 -31.55 -17.73 -48.79
CA ASP A 15 -30.63 -16.88 -48.03
C ASP A 15 -31.31 -15.57 -47.60
N GLU A 16 -30.86 -15.02 -46.48
CA GLU A 16 -31.49 -13.88 -45.81
C GLU A 16 -30.50 -12.72 -45.73
N TYR A 17 -30.92 -11.55 -46.22
CA TYR A 17 -30.12 -10.32 -46.26
C TYR A 17 -30.60 -9.39 -45.15
N LEU A 18 -29.68 -8.96 -44.28
CA LEU A 18 -29.96 -8.04 -43.18
C LEU A 18 -29.71 -6.59 -43.61
N LEU A 19 -30.35 -5.64 -42.92
CA LEU A 19 -30.27 -4.20 -43.24
C LEU A 19 -28.84 -3.64 -43.24
N ASN A 20 -27.93 -4.21 -42.45
CA ASN A 20 -26.53 -3.80 -42.39
C ASN A 20 -25.64 -4.48 -43.45
N GLY A 21 -26.23 -5.09 -44.48
CA GLY A 21 -25.51 -5.76 -45.57
C GLY A 21 -25.02 -7.18 -45.24
N SER A 22 -25.25 -7.68 -44.02
CA SER A 22 -24.89 -9.06 -43.66
C SER A 22 -25.79 -10.08 -44.34
N VAL A 23 -25.26 -11.26 -44.68
CA VAL A 23 -26.00 -12.31 -45.40
C VAL A 23 -25.94 -13.62 -44.62
N ILE A 24 -27.09 -14.26 -44.39
CA ILE A 24 -27.22 -15.58 -43.78
C ILE A 24 -27.52 -16.60 -44.89
N PHE A 25 -26.59 -17.52 -45.15
CA PHE A 25 -26.70 -18.48 -46.24
C PHE A 25 -27.48 -19.74 -45.84
N TRP A 26 -28.80 -19.62 -45.60
CA TRP A 26 -29.65 -20.75 -45.24
C TRP A 26 -29.64 -21.90 -46.26
N SER A 27 -29.36 -21.60 -47.52
CA SER A 27 -29.18 -22.59 -48.60
C SER A 27 -27.97 -23.50 -48.37
N GLN A 28 -26.94 -23.00 -47.67
CA GLN A 28 -25.67 -23.70 -47.40
C GLN A 28 -25.59 -24.27 -45.97
N ARG A 29 -26.72 -24.47 -45.30
CA ARG A 29 -26.73 -25.05 -43.95
C ARG A 29 -26.27 -26.51 -43.95
N PHE A 30 -25.51 -26.90 -42.94
CA PHE A 30 -24.98 -28.26 -42.82
C PHE A 30 -24.95 -28.73 -41.35
N LYS A 31 -24.65 -30.01 -41.11
CA LYS A 31 -24.33 -30.55 -39.77
C LYS A 31 -22.81 -30.65 -39.63
N ASP A 32 -22.26 -30.12 -38.54
CA ASP A 32 -20.83 -30.29 -38.24
C ASP A 32 -20.49 -31.72 -37.76
N ARG A 33 -19.20 -31.99 -37.50
CA ARG A 33 -18.71 -33.29 -37.00
C ARG A 33 -19.36 -33.76 -35.68
N ARG A 34 -20.03 -32.86 -34.94
CA ARG A 34 -20.76 -33.16 -33.70
C ARG A 34 -22.27 -33.15 -33.91
N GLU A 35 -22.71 -33.32 -35.16
CA GLU A 35 -24.11 -33.31 -35.60
C GLU A 35 -24.88 -31.99 -35.36
N ARG A 36 -24.20 -30.89 -35.07
CA ARG A 36 -24.86 -29.61 -34.78
C ARG A 36 -25.17 -28.87 -36.08
N ARG A 37 -26.37 -28.30 -36.18
CA ARG A 37 -26.81 -27.55 -37.37
C ARG A 37 -26.18 -26.16 -37.42
N ARG A 38 -25.37 -25.91 -38.45
CA ARG A 38 -24.61 -24.67 -38.70
C ARG A 38 -25.10 -23.98 -39.97
N VAL A 39 -24.89 -22.67 -40.06
CA VAL A 39 -25.17 -21.86 -41.26
C VAL A 39 -24.04 -20.84 -41.45
N PRO A 40 -23.48 -20.69 -42.67
CA PRO A 40 -22.54 -19.62 -42.97
C PRO A 40 -23.22 -18.25 -42.93
N VAL A 41 -22.53 -17.25 -42.38
CA VAL A 41 -22.98 -15.85 -42.31
C VAL A 41 -21.84 -14.94 -42.76
N ARG A 42 -22.08 -14.12 -43.79
CA ARG A 42 -21.17 -13.04 -44.21
C ARG A 42 -21.47 -11.77 -43.43
N CYS A 43 -20.44 -11.21 -42.78
CA CYS A 43 -20.52 -9.90 -42.16
C CYS A 43 -20.70 -8.80 -43.21
N GLY A 44 -21.67 -7.91 -43.03
CA GLY A 44 -21.91 -6.79 -43.94
C GLY A 44 -20.82 -5.71 -43.94
N GLN A 45 -20.05 -5.59 -42.84
CA GLN A 45 -19.00 -4.56 -42.72
C GLN A 45 -17.62 -5.01 -43.23
N CYS A 46 -17.20 -6.23 -42.94
CA CYS A 46 -15.85 -6.71 -43.28
C CYS A 46 -15.83 -7.88 -44.28
N GLY A 47 -17.00 -8.35 -44.73
CA GLY A 47 -17.09 -9.49 -45.65
C GLY A 47 -16.71 -10.84 -45.04
N LEU A 48 -16.27 -10.90 -43.78
CA LEU A 48 -15.88 -12.16 -43.13
C LEU A 48 -17.05 -13.14 -43.08
N VAL A 49 -16.85 -14.32 -43.68
CA VAL A 49 -17.78 -15.45 -43.61
C VAL A 49 -17.44 -16.31 -42.41
N ARG A 50 -18.44 -16.57 -41.56
CA ARG A 50 -18.29 -17.43 -40.38
C ARG A 50 -19.49 -18.33 -40.22
N GLU A 51 -19.25 -19.50 -39.67
CA GLU A 51 -20.30 -20.46 -39.39
C GLU A 51 -20.88 -20.25 -38.00
N ILE A 52 -22.19 -20.13 -37.91
CA ILE A 52 -22.91 -19.91 -36.66
C ILE A 52 -23.97 -21.00 -36.49
N SER A 53 -24.32 -21.32 -35.25
CA SER A 53 -25.44 -22.24 -34.99
C SER A 53 -26.74 -21.69 -35.58
N THR A 54 -27.53 -22.53 -36.23
CA THR A 54 -28.83 -22.14 -36.80
C THR A 54 -29.80 -21.58 -35.77
N GLY A 55 -29.68 -21.94 -34.49
CA GLY A 55 -30.45 -21.35 -33.39
C GLY A 55 -30.12 -19.88 -33.13
N ARG A 56 -28.82 -19.54 -33.05
CA ARG A 56 -28.35 -18.14 -32.89
C ARG A 56 -28.73 -17.27 -34.09
N ALA A 57 -28.59 -17.78 -35.31
CA ALA A 57 -28.94 -17.05 -36.54
C ALA A 57 -30.45 -16.80 -36.72
N ARG A 58 -31.32 -17.40 -35.90
CA ARG A 58 -32.78 -17.20 -35.92
C ARG A 58 -33.28 -16.23 -34.85
N ARG A 59 -32.41 -15.79 -33.94
CA ARG A 59 -32.83 -14.84 -32.91
C ARG A 59 -33.09 -13.48 -33.54
N GLU A 60 -34.08 -12.77 -33.01
CA GLU A 60 -34.46 -11.43 -33.50
C GLU A 60 -33.34 -10.40 -33.26
N ASP A 61 -32.51 -10.60 -32.25
CA ASP A 61 -31.34 -9.77 -31.92
C ASP A 61 -30.09 -10.06 -32.77
N PHE A 62 -30.18 -10.99 -33.73
CA PHE A 62 -29.01 -11.39 -34.51
C PHE A 62 -28.67 -10.34 -35.60
N THR A 63 -27.62 -9.58 -35.35
CA THR A 63 -27.17 -8.50 -36.26
C THR A 63 -26.40 -8.98 -37.48
N GLY A 64 -25.92 -10.23 -37.54
CA GLY A 64 -25.07 -10.70 -38.65
C GLY A 64 -23.63 -10.14 -38.69
N LEU A 65 -23.30 -9.13 -37.87
CA LEU A 65 -21.94 -8.59 -37.75
C LEU A 65 -21.00 -9.53 -37.00
N CYS A 66 -19.74 -9.59 -37.44
CA CYS A 66 -18.71 -10.31 -36.68
C CYS A 66 -18.46 -9.61 -35.34
N GLN A 67 -17.87 -10.33 -34.39
CA GLN A 67 -17.65 -9.79 -33.04
C GLN A 67 -16.86 -8.48 -33.05
N SER A 68 -15.83 -8.38 -33.89
CA SER A 68 -15.02 -7.17 -34.05
C SER A 68 -15.84 -6.00 -34.59
N CYS A 69 -16.62 -6.23 -35.65
CA CYS A 69 -17.47 -5.22 -36.29
C CYS A 69 -18.61 -4.74 -35.37
N ALA A 70 -19.22 -5.65 -34.61
CA ALA A 70 -20.26 -5.30 -33.63
C ALA A 70 -19.74 -4.44 -32.46
N GLN A 71 -18.43 -4.37 -32.26
CA GLN A 71 -17.78 -3.62 -31.18
C GLN A 71 -17.09 -2.32 -31.65
N MET A 72 -17.15 -1.98 -32.95
CA MET A 72 -16.51 -0.78 -33.49
C MET A 72 -17.27 0.49 -33.09
N ARG A 73 -16.54 1.50 -32.60
CA ARG A 73 -17.06 2.86 -32.32
C ARG A 73 -16.85 3.70 -33.57
N THR A 74 -17.86 4.46 -33.97
CA THR A 74 -17.85 5.33 -35.16
C THR A 74 -18.01 6.81 -34.83
N GLU A 75 -18.49 7.14 -33.63
CA GLU A 75 -18.70 8.51 -33.17
C GLU A 75 -17.58 8.97 -32.24
N ASP A 76 -17.19 10.25 -32.37
CA ASP A 76 -16.16 10.86 -31.53
C ASP A 76 -16.57 10.86 -30.06
N GLN A 77 -15.61 10.56 -29.19
CA GLN A 77 -15.86 10.38 -27.76
C GLN A 77 -15.16 11.47 -26.95
N VAL A 78 -15.94 12.22 -26.17
CA VAL A 78 -15.40 13.17 -25.19
C VAL A 78 -15.19 12.47 -23.85
N LEU A 79 -14.00 12.63 -23.27
CA LEU A 79 -13.63 12.10 -21.96
C LEU A 79 -13.86 13.14 -20.85
N ALA A 80 -13.95 12.68 -19.60
CA ALA A 80 -14.26 13.53 -18.45
C ALA A 80 -13.30 14.71 -18.23
N ASN A 81 -12.05 14.60 -18.69
CA ASN A 81 -11.04 15.67 -18.60
C ASN A 81 -10.98 16.58 -19.85
N GLY A 82 -12.00 16.56 -20.70
CA GLY A 82 -12.08 17.36 -21.92
C GLY A 82 -11.30 16.83 -23.12
N SER A 83 -10.57 15.72 -22.96
CA SER A 83 -9.89 15.07 -24.10
C SER A 83 -10.91 14.46 -25.06
N VAL A 84 -10.60 14.43 -26.35
CA VAL A 84 -11.50 13.90 -27.40
C VAL A 84 -10.81 12.79 -28.18
N VAL A 85 -11.43 11.60 -28.26
CA VAL A 85 -11.00 10.49 -29.12
C VAL A 85 -11.80 10.56 -30.42
N LEU A 86 -11.12 10.79 -31.53
CA LEU A 86 -11.74 11.08 -32.83
C LEU A 86 -11.96 9.76 -33.60
N TRP A 87 -12.91 8.93 -33.12
CA TRP A 87 -13.23 7.64 -33.76
C TRP A 87 -13.70 7.80 -35.21
N SER A 88 -14.29 8.96 -35.57
CA SER A 88 -14.68 9.29 -36.94
C SER A 88 -13.49 9.44 -37.90
N LYS A 89 -12.29 9.69 -37.37
CA LYS A 89 -11.04 9.89 -38.12
C LYS A 89 -10.04 8.75 -37.93
N ARG A 90 -10.52 7.58 -37.52
CA ARG A 90 -9.68 6.40 -37.29
C ARG A 90 -9.15 5.83 -38.59
N GLU A 91 -7.85 5.59 -38.65
CA GLU A 91 -7.18 4.88 -39.75
C GLU A 91 -6.58 3.58 -39.20
N GLU A 92 -7.06 2.44 -39.70
CA GLU A 92 -6.60 1.10 -39.30
C GLU A 92 -6.57 0.87 -37.77
N GLU A 93 -5.38 0.68 -37.19
CA GLU A 93 -5.16 0.49 -35.75
C GLU A 93 -4.89 1.80 -34.98
N GLN A 94 -4.90 2.96 -35.63
CA GLN A 94 -4.63 4.27 -35.01
C GLN A 94 -5.90 5.15 -34.96
N VAL A 95 -6.04 5.90 -33.88
CA VAL A 95 -7.10 6.90 -33.70
C VAL A 95 -6.50 8.22 -33.21
N PRO A 96 -6.84 9.35 -33.84
CA PRO A 96 -6.41 10.65 -33.37
C PRO A 96 -7.06 11.00 -32.03
N VAL A 97 -6.28 11.55 -31.10
CA VAL A 97 -6.74 11.95 -29.77
C VAL A 97 -6.29 13.37 -29.47
N ARG A 98 -7.25 14.25 -29.19
CA ARG A 98 -7.01 15.63 -28.75
C ARG A 98 -6.91 15.69 -27.23
N CYS A 99 -5.79 16.16 -26.70
CA CYS A 99 -5.57 16.33 -25.26
C CYS A 99 -6.46 17.44 -24.69
N GLY A 100 -7.19 17.14 -23.61
CA GLY A 100 -8.09 18.11 -22.95
C GLY A 100 -7.38 19.25 -22.22
N MET A 101 -6.09 19.09 -21.88
CA MET A 101 -5.33 20.12 -21.18
C MET A 101 -4.55 21.09 -22.09
N CYS A 102 -3.90 20.57 -23.14
CA CYS A 102 -3.03 21.38 -23.99
C CYS A 102 -3.49 21.46 -25.45
N GLY A 103 -4.63 20.85 -25.79
CA GLY A 103 -5.22 20.89 -27.14
C GLY A 103 -4.45 20.11 -28.21
N ARG A 104 -3.24 19.61 -27.95
CA ARG A 104 -2.45 18.86 -28.94
C ARG A 104 -3.17 17.58 -29.37
N VAL A 105 -3.17 17.33 -30.67
CA VAL A 105 -3.66 16.09 -31.28
C VAL A 105 -2.50 15.12 -31.46
N ARG A 106 -2.71 13.85 -31.13
CA ARG A 106 -1.72 12.78 -31.31
C ARG A 106 -2.41 11.47 -31.68
N GLU A 107 -1.69 10.60 -32.35
CA GLU A 107 -2.17 9.24 -32.59
C GLU A 107 -2.13 8.39 -31.32
N ALA A 108 -3.12 7.51 -31.18
CA ALA A 108 -3.16 6.47 -30.17
C ALA A 108 -3.62 5.16 -30.82
N THR A 109 -3.08 4.04 -30.36
CA THR A 109 -3.60 2.75 -30.82
C THR A 109 -5.03 2.57 -30.35
N THR A 110 -5.89 2.07 -31.23
CA THR A 110 -7.30 1.77 -30.97
C THR A 110 -7.45 0.88 -29.73
N LYS A 111 -6.62 -0.18 -29.61
CA LYS A 111 -6.55 -1.07 -28.44
C LYS A 111 -6.35 -0.32 -27.12
N ARG A 112 -5.57 0.76 -27.12
CA ARG A 112 -5.34 1.60 -25.96
C ARG A 112 -6.52 2.54 -25.70
N ALA A 113 -7.06 3.15 -26.74
CA ALA A 113 -8.20 4.06 -26.66
C ALA A 113 -9.52 3.38 -26.22
N TYR A 114 -9.66 2.06 -26.45
CA TYR A 114 -10.79 1.27 -25.97
C TYR A 114 -10.77 0.98 -24.46
N LYS A 115 -9.63 1.13 -23.77
CA LYS A 115 -9.53 0.82 -22.34
C LYS A 115 -10.30 1.85 -21.51
N SER A 116 -11.01 1.39 -20.48
CA SER A 116 -11.76 2.26 -19.56
C SER A 116 -10.87 3.26 -18.80
N ASN A 117 -9.59 2.95 -18.62
CA ASN A 117 -8.61 3.82 -17.96
C ASN A 117 -7.84 4.74 -18.92
N PHE A 118 -8.26 4.83 -20.19
CA PHE A 118 -7.62 5.73 -21.15
C PHE A 118 -8.01 7.18 -20.85
N THR A 119 -7.04 8.01 -20.46
CA THR A 119 -7.29 9.40 -20.05
C THR A 119 -7.28 10.39 -21.21
N GLY A 120 -6.81 10.03 -22.40
CA GLY A 120 -6.67 10.96 -23.53
C GLY A 120 -5.59 12.05 -23.39
N LEU A 121 -5.05 12.26 -22.19
CA LEU A 121 -3.97 13.24 -21.96
C LEU A 121 -2.69 12.85 -22.72
N CYS A 122 -1.90 13.87 -23.11
CA CYS A 122 -0.53 13.63 -23.56
C CYS A 122 0.37 13.28 -22.36
N ARG A 123 1.53 12.67 -22.64
CA ARG A 123 2.47 12.25 -21.58
C ARG A 123 2.88 13.40 -20.66
N ALA A 124 3.07 14.60 -21.22
CA ALA A 124 3.39 15.80 -20.46
C ALA A 124 2.24 16.24 -19.53
N CYS A 125 1.00 16.25 -20.01
CA CYS A 125 -0.13 16.65 -19.18
C CYS A 125 -0.50 15.59 -18.13
N ALA A 126 -0.34 14.30 -18.46
CA ALA A 126 -0.66 13.19 -17.54
C ALA A 126 0.25 13.10 -16.31
N TRP A 127 1.41 13.76 -16.34
CA TRP A 127 2.43 13.72 -15.29
C TRP A 127 2.62 15.09 -14.60
N GLY A 128 1.76 16.08 -14.90
CA GLY A 128 1.83 17.40 -14.25
C GLY A 128 3.03 18.27 -14.68
N TYR A 129 3.50 18.12 -15.93
CA TYR A 129 4.66 18.89 -16.40
C TYR A 129 4.37 20.40 -16.40
N LYS A 130 5.18 21.15 -15.65
CA LYS A 130 5.16 22.61 -15.59
C LYS A 130 5.37 23.21 -16.99
N THR A 131 4.61 24.24 -17.32
CA THR A 131 4.64 24.94 -18.61
C THR A 131 5.11 26.39 -18.49
N GLU A 132 4.99 26.97 -17.31
CA GLU A 132 5.41 28.33 -17.01
C GLU A 132 6.78 28.32 -16.37
N ASP A 133 7.59 29.34 -16.66
CA ASP A 133 8.91 29.49 -16.06
C ASP A 133 8.79 29.60 -14.53
N GLU A 134 9.67 28.91 -13.82
CA GLU A 134 9.61 28.78 -12.37
C GLU A 134 10.79 29.50 -11.72
N VAL A 135 10.50 30.39 -10.77
CA VAL A 135 11.52 31.05 -9.97
C VAL A 135 11.71 30.27 -8.67
N LEU A 136 12.94 29.81 -8.43
CA LEU A 136 13.34 29.12 -7.21
C LEU A 136 13.68 30.13 -6.11
N ALA A 137 13.64 29.68 -4.85
CA ALA A 137 13.88 30.52 -3.68
C ALA A 137 15.23 31.27 -3.68
N ASN A 138 16.25 30.72 -4.34
CA ASN A 138 17.57 31.36 -4.46
C ASN A 138 17.70 32.30 -5.68
N GLY A 139 16.58 32.67 -6.32
CA GLY A 139 16.55 33.55 -7.49
C GLY A 139 16.88 32.87 -8.82
N SER A 140 17.18 31.57 -8.82
CA SER A 140 17.36 30.81 -10.07
C SER A 140 16.03 30.68 -10.81
N VAL A 141 16.07 30.68 -12.14
CA VAL A 141 14.85 30.57 -12.96
C VAL A 141 14.96 29.36 -13.88
N VAL A 142 14.03 28.43 -13.73
CA VAL A 142 13.87 27.27 -14.62
C VAL A 142 12.97 27.68 -15.77
N LEU A 143 13.53 27.74 -16.98
CA LEU A 143 12.84 28.26 -18.17
C LEU A 143 12.06 27.13 -18.86
N TRP A 144 11.00 26.65 -18.22
CA TRP A 144 10.13 25.59 -18.74
C TRP A 144 9.53 25.94 -20.11
N SER A 145 9.34 27.23 -20.40
CA SER A 145 8.88 27.74 -21.69
C SER A 145 9.89 27.54 -22.83
N LYS A 146 11.18 27.39 -22.51
CA LYS A 146 12.30 27.28 -23.47
C LYS A 146 12.92 25.87 -23.53
N ARG A 147 12.25 24.86 -23.01
CA ARG A 147 12.76 23.47 -23.01
C ARG A 147 12.87 22.88 -24.41
N GLY A 148 13.88 22.04 -24.62
CA GLY A 148 14.12 21.32 -25.88
C GLY A 148 14.77 19.96 -25.61
N GLU A 149 14.37 18.92 -26.36
CA GLU A 149 14.99 17.58 -26.35
C GLU A 149 15.29 16.97 -24.96
N GLY A 150 14.39 17.12 -23.98
CA GLY A 150 14.58 16.54 -22.64
C GLY A 150 15.52 17.35 -21.73
N ARG A 151 15.92 18.53 -22.18
CA ARG A 151 16.70 19.52 -21.42
C ARG A 151 15.92 20.80 -21.22
N VAL A 152 16.18 21.45 -20.09
CA VAL A 152 15.60 22.73 -19.74
C VAL A 152 16.72 23.74 -19.41
N PRO A 153 16.68 24.94 -20.01
CA PRO A 153 17.58 26.01 -19.64
C PRO A 153 17.25 26.53 -18.23
N VAL A 154 18.28 26.78 -17.43
CA VAL A 154 18.16 27.32 -16.08
C VAL A 154 19.10 28.50 -15.93
N ARG A 155 18.53 29.66 -15.58
CA ARG A 155 19.29 30.85 -15.23
C ARG A 155 19.70 30.76 -13.76
N CYS A 156 20.99 30.67 -13.50
CA CYS A 156 21.54 30.60 -12.15
C CYS A 156 21.24 31.88 -11.37
N GLY A 157 20.65 31.77 -10.18
CA GLY A 157 20.32 32.91 -9.33
C GLY A 157 21.54 33.65 -8.74
N MET A 158 22.70 32.99 -8.67
CA MET A 158 23.92 33.58 -8.11
C MET A 158 24.75 34.37 -9.12
N CYS A 159 24.96 33.83 -10.31
CA CYS A 159 25.85 34.43 -11.32
C CYS A 159 25.13 34.89 -12.59
N GLY A 160 23.81 34.66 -12.68
CA GLY A 160 23.01 35.00 -13.85
C GLY A 160 23.24 34.11 -15.08
N GLN A 161 24.23 33.21 -15.06
CA GLN A 161 24.57 32.36 -16.20
C GLN A 161 23.46 31.34 -16.49
N VAL A 162 23.13 31.20 -17.77
CA VAL A 162 22.19 30.18 -18.24
C VAL A 162 22.95 28.89 -18.52
N HIS A 163 22.47 27.78 -18.00
CA HIS A 163 23.02 26.45 -18.24
C HIS A 163 21.88 25.45 -18.46
N GLU A 164 22.16 24.36 -19.15
CA GLU A 164 21.17 23.33 -19.41
C GLU A 164 21.24 22.20 -18.39
N VAL A 165 20.07 21.70 -17.98
CA VAL A 165 19.94 20.52 -17.14
C VAL A 165 18.91 19.56 -17.72
N ASN A 166 18.99 18.29 -17.33
CA ASN A 166 17.96 17.32 -17.69
C ASN A 166 16.63 17.70 -17.03
N GLU A 167 15.52 17.55 -17.77
CA GLU A 167 14.18 17.87 -17.29
C GLU A 167 13.83 17.14 -15.99
N ASN A 168 14.19 15.85 -15.88
CA ASN A 168 13.96 15.05 -14.67
C ASN A 168 14.69 15.63 -13.45
N SER A 169 15.90 16.15 -13.64
CA SER A 169 16.67 16.77 -12.56
C SER A 169 16.01 18.06 -12.10
N ALA A 170 15.56 18.89 -13.05
CA ALA A 170 14.89 20.16 -12.76
C ALA A 170 13.52 19.99 -12.07
N GLN A 171 12.85 18.83 -12.23
CA GLN A 171 11.61 18.51 -11.52
C GLN A 171 11.82 17.91 -10.13
N SER A 172 13.06 17.59 -9.74
CA SER A 172 13.33 17.00 -8.43
C SER A 172 13.16 18.04 -7.31
N SER A 173 12.59 17.63 -6.18
CA SER A 173 12.35 18.52 -5.02
C SER A 173 13.61 19.11 -4.40
N GLY A 174 14.79 18.54 -4.69
CA GLY A 174 16.10 19.04 -4.24
C GLY A 174 16.85 19.86 -5.30
N PHE A 175 16.21 20.22 -6.41
CA PHE A 175 16.86 21.00 -7.46
C PHE A 175 17.00 22.47 -7.07
N VAL A 176 18.24 22.94 -6.96
CA VAL A 176 18.54 24.33 -6.55
C VAL A 176 18.76 25.29 -7.73
N GLY A 177 18.85 24.80 -8.97
CA GLY A 177 19.02 25.66 -10.16
C GLY A 177 20.34 26.43 -10.28
N LEU A 178 21.35 26.12 -9.45
CA LEU A 178 22.68 26.72 -9.54
C LEU A 178 23.55 26.01 -10.58
N CYS A 179 24.37 26.77 -11.32
CA CYS A 179 25.37 26.20 -12.24
C CYS A 179 26.46 25.44 -11.47
N HIS A 180 27.20 24.54 -12.14
CA HIS A 180 28.18 23.68 -11.48
C HIS A 180 29.22 24.44 -10.63
N ALA A 181 29.73 25.57 -11.12
CA ALA A 181 30.70 26.41 -10.40
C ALA A 181 30.08 27.09 -9.16
N CYS A 182 28.85 27.60 -9.29
CA CYS A 182 28.13 28.17 -8.15
C CYS A 182 27.79 27.08 -7.15
N ALA A 183 27.26 25.94 -7.59
CA ALA A 183 26.93 24.79 -6.75
C ALA A 183 28.15 24.18 -6.05
N SER A 184 29.32 24.17 -6.68
CA SER A 184 30.56 23.66 -6.09
C SER A 184 31.15 24.64 -5.06
N ALA A 185 31.07 25.96 -5.32
CA ALA A 185 31.33 26.99 -4.30
C ALA A 185 30.33 26.90 -3.14
N TRP A 186 29.07 26.58 -3.45
CA TRP A 186 27.99 26.35 -2.50
C TRP A 186 28.08 25.02 -1.74
N ARG A 187 28.96 24.08 -2.12
CA ARG A 187 29.28 22.91 -1.28
C ARG A 187 30.38 23.21 -0.26
N LYS A 188 31.05 24.37 -0.38
CA LYS A 188 32.04 24.90 0.56
C LYS A 188 31.43 26.07 1.35
N ILE A 189 30.23 25.89 1.89
CA ILE A 189 29.45 26.97 2.52
C ILE A 189 30.24 27.56 3.69
N HIS A 190 30.80 28.74 3.46
CA HIS A 190 31.21 29.63 4.54
C HIS A 190 29.95 30.37 5.02
N ILE A 191 29.27 29.85 6.05
CA ILE A 191 28.16 30.58 6.69
C ILE A 191 28.79 31.63 7.62
N PRO A 192 28.59 32.93 7.39
CA PRO A 192 29.11 33.97 8.28
C PRO A 192 28.48 33.82 9.66
N ARG A 193 29.29 34.03 10.72
CA ARG A 193 28.84 33.92 12.12
C ARG A 193 27.58 34.75 12.39
N ARG A 194 27.55 36.00 11.93
CA ARG A 194 26.42 36.93 12.08
C ARG A 194 25.13 36.41 11.45
N THR A 195 25.22 35.68 10.35
CA THR A 195 24.06 35.05 9.69
C THR A 195 23.51 33.92 10.55
N LEU A 196 24.38 33.11 11.16
CA LEU A 196 23.94 32.08 12.11
C LEU A 196 23.34 32.70 13.38
N GLU A 197 23.93 33.76 13.92
CA GLU A 197 23.38 34.48 15.09
C GLU A 197 21.99 35.04 14.80
N HIS A 198 21.81 35.71 13.67
CA HIS A 198 20.50 36.24 13.27
C HIS A 198 19.46 35.13 13.05
N LEU A 199 19.79 34.10 12.26
CA LEU A 199 18.82 33.04 11.94
C LEU A 199 18.51 32.14 13.15
N TYR A 200 19.52 31.82 13.97
CA TYR A 200 19.39 30.87 15.07
C TYR A 200 18.96 31.52 16.39
N ASN A 201 19.56 32.66 16.76
CA ASN A 201 19.30 33.33 18.05
C ASN A 201 18.17 34.36 17.93
N GLU A 202 18.15 35.19 16.88
CA GLU A 202 17.17 36.27 16.75
C GLU A 202 15.85 35.77 16.14
N LEU A 203 15.91 34.96 15.08
CA LEU A 203 14.73 34.43 14.39
C LEU A 203 14.29 33.05 14.90
N GLY A 204 15.08 32.41 15.76
CA GLY A 204 14.70 31.17 16.43
C GLY A 204 14.60 29.93 15.53
N LEU A 205 15.17 29.94 14.33
CA LEU A 205 15.10 28.82 13.37
C LEU A 205 15.99 27.64 13.79
N THR A 206 15.53 26.42 13.57
CA THR A 206 16.30 25.19 13.81
C THR A 206 17.43 25.03 12.79
N ALA A 207 18.46 24.23 13.11
CA ALA A 207 19.55 23.97 12.16
C ALA A 207 19.08 23.29 10.85
N ALA A 208 17.93 22.61 10.87
CA ALA A 208 17.30 22.04 9.69
C ALA A 208 16.63 23.13 8.84
N GLU A 209 15.82 24.00 9.45
CA GLU A 209 15.18 25.13 8.77
C GLU A 209 16.20 26.14 8.22
N ILE A 210 17.28 26.39 8.97
CA ILE A 210 18.44 27.16 8.49
C ILE A 210 19.07 26.44 7.29
N GLY A 211 19.19 25.12 7.36
CA GLY A 211 19.64 24.30 6.24
C GLY A 211 18.77 24.51 5.00
N ASP A 212 17.46 24.36 5.14
CA ASP A 212 16.49 24.52 4.06
C ASP A 212 16.52 25.95 3.47
N GLN A 213 16.60 26.97 4.33
CA GLN A 213 16.69 28.37 3.92
C GLN A 213 18.02 28.69 3.22
N LEU A 214 19.10 28.04 3.63
CA LEU A 214 20.43 28.12 3.00
C LEU A 214 20.64 27.03 1.92
N GLY A 215 19.59 26.30 1.56
CA GLY A 215 19.54 25.11 0.68
C GLY A 215 20.63 24.07 0.88
N CYS A 216 21.10 23.89 2.11
CA CYS A 216 22.03 22.85 2.48
C CYS A 216 21.41 21.87 3.48
N SER A 217 22.01 20.70 3.66
CA SER A 217 21.55 19.82 4.73
C SER A 217 21.87 20.44 6.10
N LYS A 218 21.23 19.96 7.17
CA LYS A 218 21.49 20.42 8.54
C LYS A 218 22.95 20.28 9.00
N ALA A 219 23.73 19.40 8.36
CA ALA A 219 25.08 19.05 8.81
C ALA A 219 26.11 20.20 8.64
N PRO A 220 26.21 20.87 7.47
CA PRO A 220 26.98 22.11 7.32
C PRO A 220 26.65 23.21 8.34
N VAL A 221 25.37 23.40 8.65
CA VAL A 221 24.92 24.39 9.64
C VAL A 221 25.46 24.06 11.03
N LEU A 222 25.26 22.81 11.48
CA LEU A 222 25.74 22.34 12.79
C LEU A 222 27.25 22.44 12.94
N LYS A 223 27.99 22.08 11.89
CA LYS A 223 29.45 22.19 11.84
C LYS A 223 29.90 23.65 11.96
N ARG A 224 29.25 24.56 11.25
CA ARG A 224 29.63 25.98 11.27
C ARG A 224 29.25 26.68 12.57
N MET A 225 28.13 26.29 13.20
CA MET A 225 27.78 26.75 14.55
C MET A 225 28.86 26.39 15.58
N GLU A 226 29.42 25.17 15.47
CA GLU A 226 30.50 24.69 16.34
C GLU A 226 31.81 25.46 16.09
N GLU A 227 32.20 25.65 14.83
CA GLU A 227 33.36 26.46 14.45
C GLU A 227 33.26 27.93 14.90
N CYS A 228 32.03 28.47 14.98
CA CYS A 228 31.77 29.85 15.44
C CYS A 228 31.60 29.97 16.96
N GLY A 229 31.60 28.85 17.69
CA GLY A 229 31.38 28.83 19.14
C GLY A 229 29.96 29.25 19.54
N LEU A 230 28.96 29.02 18.68
CA LEU A 230 27.57 29.31 19.00
C LEU A 230 27.00 28.21 19.88
N GLU A 231 26.60 28.57 21.10
CA GLU A 231 25.91 27.66 21.99
C GLU A 231 24.62 27.16 21.34
N ARG A 232 24.52 25.84 21.20
CA ARG A 232 23.32 25.20 20.69
C ARG A 232 22.25 25.35 21.76
N ARG A 233 21.06 25.82 21.38
CA ARG A 233 19.85 25.67 22.20
C ARG A 233 19.82 24.23 22.69
N PRO A 234 19.55 23.99 23.98
CA PRO A 234 19.29 22.64 24.43
C PRO A 234 18.27 22.03 23.47
N PRO A 235 18.38 20.74 23.12
CA PRO A 235 17.35 20.11 22.31
C PRO A 235 16.02 20.56 22.89
N ALA A 236 15.11 21.04 22.02
CA ALA A 236 13.75 21.29 22.46
C ALA A 236 13.41 20.10 23.34
N ASN A 237 12.89 20.35 24.54
CA ASN A 237 12.33 19.29 25.34
C ASN A 237 11.27 18.65 24.43
N VAL A 238 11.68 17.65 23.63
CA VAL A 238 10.85 16.54 23.22
C VAL A 238 10.31 16.18 24.57
N SER A 239 9.03 16.49 24.83
CA SER A 239 8.44 16.06 26.09
C SER A 239 8.83 14.60 26.15
N GLN A 240 9.72 14.26 27.09
CA GLN A 240 10.10 12.88 27.23
C GLN A 240 8.76 12.25 27.53
N THR A 241 8.24 11.49 26.57
CA THR A 241 6.98 10.83 26.78
C THR A 241 7.34 9.63 27.63
N LEU A 242 7.55 9.93 28.92
CA LEU A 242 7.89 8.97 29.93
C LEU A 242 6.65 8.14 30.18
N VAL A 243 6.88 6.84 30.28
CA VAL A 243 5.88 5.91 30.77
C VAL A 243 5.77 6.15 32.27
N PRO A 244 4.56 6.38 32.82
CA PRO A 244 4.41 6.56 34.26
C PRO A 244 4.96 5.33 35.00
N ALA A 245 5.71 5.56 36.09
CA ALA A 245 6.38 4.49 36.83
C ALA A 245 5.40 3.41 37.33
N GLU A 246 4.17 3.79 37.67
CA GLU A 246 3.10 2.84 38.06
C GLU A 246 2.73 1.83 36.96
N VAL A 247 2.98 2.14 35.69
CA VAL A 247 2.75 1.22 34.56
C VAL A 247 3.85 0.17 34.47
N LEU A 248 5.07 0.48 34.94
CA LEU A 248 6.25 -0.41 34.86
C LEU A 248 6.30 -1.47 35.97
N HIS A 249 5.17 -1.74 36.62
CA HIS A 249 5.00 -2.85 37.54
C HIS A 249 4.17 -3.96 36.93
N TRP A 250 4.55 -5.22 37.22
CA TRP A 250 3.85 -6.38 36.70
C TRP A 250 2.35 -6.35 37.01
N SER A 251 1.58 -6.34 35.93
CA SER A 251 0.12 -6.34 35.90
C SER A 251 -0.33 -7.06 34.63
N SER A 252 -1.61 -7.41 34.53
CA SER A 252 -2.19 -7.96 33.29
C SER A 252 -1.97 -7.04 32.09
N ASN A 253 -2.03 -5.71 32.30
CA ASN A 253 -1.79 -4.72 31.25
C ASN A 253 -0.33 -4.69 30.81
N LEU A 254 0.62 -4.67 31.75
CA LEU A 254 2.05 -4.68 31.41
C LEU A 254 2.47 -5.98 30.72
N ALA A 255 1.97 -7.13 31.17
CA ALA A 255 2.26 -8.40 30.50
C ALA A 255 1.71 -8.44 29.08
N TYR A 256 0.52 -7.86 28.86
CA TYR A 256 -0.02 -7.68 27.53
C TYR A 256 0.87 -6.76 26.68
N ILE A 257 1.32 -5.61 27.19
CA ILE A 257 2.29 -4.72 26.53
C ILE A 257 3.59 -5.45 26.16
N VAL A 258 4.16 -6.23 27.08
CA VAL A 258 5.37 -7.03 26.81
C VAL A 258 5.13 -8.00 25.65
N GLY A 259 3.97 -8.64 25.59
CA GLY A 259 3.60 -9.52 24.47
C GLY A 259 3.42 -8.77 23.15
N MET A 260 2.84 -7.56 23.17
CA MET A 260 2.73 -6.69 22.00
C MET A 260 4.11 -6.30 21.47
N ILE A 261 5.05 -5.95 22.36
CA ILE A 261 6.43 -5.65 21.97
C ILE A 261 7.17 -6.90 21.50
N ALA A 262 6.90 -8.07 22.10
CA ALA A 262 7.51 -9.33 21.71
C ALA A 262 7.14 -9.74 20.27
N THR A 263 5.96 -9.36 19.77
CA THR A 263 5.55 -9.59 18.38
C THR A 263 5.94 -8.44 17.46
N ASP A 264 5.29 -7.28 17.60
CA ASP A 264 5.32 -6.18 16.63
C ASP A 264 6.25 -5.03 17.03
N GLY A 265 6.81 -5.08 18.24
CA GLY A 265 7.73 -4.05 18.75
C GLY A 265 9.16 -4.16 18.23
N ASN A 266 9.85 -3.02 18.19
CA ASN A 266 11.26 -2.87 17.86
C ASN A 266 11.97 -1.98 18.89
N LEU A 267 12.97 -2.56 19.55
CA LEU A 267 13.90 -1.84 20.41
C LEU A 267 15.00 -1.24 19.53
N ALA A 268 15.06 0.10 19.42
CA ALA A 268 16.06 0.77 18.58
C ALA A 268 17.48 0.54 19.11
N GLN A 269 18.45 0.44 18.22
CA GLN A 269 19.85 0.21 18.58
C GLN A 269 20.50 1.51 19.06
N GLY A 270 21.23 1.46 20.18
CA GLY A 270 22.04 2.58 20.67
C GLY A 270 21.26 3.74 21.31
N CYS A 271 19.97 3.57 21.62
CA CYS A 271 19.18 4.56 22.35
C CYS A 271 18.01 3.92 23.11
N SER A 272 17.36 4.71 23.98
CA SER A 272 16.19 4.30 24.78
C SER A 272 14.88 4.22 24.00
N LYS A 273 14.94 4.30 22.67
CA LYS A 273 13.74 4.37 21.84
C LYS A 273 13.13 2.98 21.65
N VAL A 274 11.84 2.87 21.96
CA VAL A 274 10.99 1.71 21.67
C VAL A 274 9.97 2.13 20.63
N VAL A 275 9.90 1.39 19.52
CA VAL A 275 8.97 1.64 18.43
C VAL A 275 7.97 0.50 18.38
N PHE A 276 6.70 0.85 18.34
CA PHE A 276 5.61 -0.09 18.14
C PHE A 276 4.81 0.32 16.92
N GLY A 277 4.49 -0.61 16.04
CA GLY A 277 3.81 -0.26 14.79
C GLY A 277 3.07 -1.42 14.14
N SER A 278 1.98 -1.09 13.44
CA SER A 278 1.03 -2.05 12.88
C SER A 278 0.22 -1.43 11.76
N THR A 279 -0.39 -2.28 10.93
CA THR A 279 -1.42 -1.85 9.97
C THR A 279 -2.83 -1.80 10.58
N ASP A 280 -2.95 -2.22 11.84
CA ASP A 280 -4.19 -2.24 12.61
C ASP A 280 -4.17 -1.06 13.59
N TYR A 281 -5.08 -0.10 13.40
CA TYR A 281 -5.12 1.15 14.19
C TYR A 281 -5.46 0.86 15.66
N GLN A 282 -6.42 -0.04 15.90
CA GLN A 282 -6.83 -0.46 17.25
C GLN A 282 -5.64 -0.98 18.06
N TRP A 283 -4.69 -1.65 17.40
CA TRP A 283 -3.47 -2.16 18.02
C TRP A 283 -2.60 -1.04 18.61
N ILE A 284 -2.45 0.06 17.87
CA ILE A 284 -1.65 1.21 18.31
C ILE A 284 -2.36 1.96 19.42
N GLU A 285 -3.65 2.21 19.27
CA GLU A 285 -4.48 2.89 20.27
C GLU A 285 -4.46 2.14 21.62
N THR A 286 -4.71 0.82 21.59
CA THR A 286 -4.62 -0.04 22.79
C THR A 286 -3.26 0.06 23.45
N TYR A 287 -2.17 0.07 22.67
CA TYR A 287 -0.81 0.19 23.22
C TYR A 287 -0.60 1.54 23.92
N GLN A 288 -1.10 2.64 23.34
CA GLN A 288 -0.99 3.97 23.93
C GLN A 288 -1.82 4.10 25.21
N ASP A 289 -3.04 3.60 25.20
CA ASP A 289 -3.95 3.62 26.35
C ASP A 289 -3.37 2.83 27.53
N LEU A 290 -2.84 1.62 27.27
CA LEU A 290 -2.23 0.79 28.30
C LEU A 290 -0.97 1.40 28.88
N LEU A 291 -0.16 2.09 28.05
CA LEU A 291 1.02 2.82 28.50
C LEU A 291 0.71 4.20 29.08
N ARG A 292 -0.54 4.65 29.00
CA ARG A 292 -0.99 5.98 29.44
C ARG A 292 -0.13 7.09 28.83
N THR A 293 0.08 7.00 27.52
CA THR A 293 1.01 7.87 26.80
C THR A 293 0.33 8.64 25.68
N GLU A 294 0.57 9.95 25.65
CA GLU A 294 0.13 10.85 24.58
C GLU A 294 1.17 10.97 23.45
N ALA A 295 2.08 9.99 23.35
CA ALA A 295 3.12 9.98 22.32
C ALA A 295 2.51 10.15 20.92
N THR A 296 3.16 10.94 20.06
CA THR A 296 2.64 11.18 18.72
C THR A 296 2.59 9.89 17.92
N MET A 297 1.39 9.54 17.45
CA MET A 297 1.20 8.49 16.47
C MET A 297 1.56 9.00 15.07
N TYR A 298 2.46 8.28 14.41
CA TYR A 298 2.87 8.52 13.03
C TYR A 298 2.07 7.64 12.06
N VAL A 299 1.57 8.25 11.00
CA VAL A 299 0.84 7.57 9.92
C VAL A 299 1.69 7.57 8.66
N THR A 300 2.00 6.38 8.15
CA THR A 300 2.73 6.19 6.89
C THR A 300 1.78 5.69 5.80
N PRO A 301 1.59 6.48 4.72
CA PRO A 301 0.72 6.06 3.63
C PRO A 301 1.31 4.90 2.83
N PRO A 302 0.46 4.03 2.24
CA PRO A 302 0.93 2.90 1.46
C PRO A 302 1.67 3.39 0.21
N GLN A 303 2.89 2.89 0.00
CA GLN A 303 3.68 3.23 -1.20
C GLN A 303 3.17 2.55 -2.48
N LYS A 304 2.27 1.56 -2.36
CA LYS A 304 1.74 0.78 -3.48
C LYS A 304 0.23 0.63 -3.39
N PRO A 305 -0.50 0.65 -4.53
CA PRO A 305 -1.95 0.38 -4.55
C PRO A 305 -2.30 -0.96 -3.90
N GLY A 306 -3.34 -0.98 -3.07
CA GLY A 306 -3.84 -2.18 -2.39
C GLY A 306 -3.11 -2.57 -1.10
N ARG A 307 -2.13 -1.77 -0.64
CA ARG A 307 -1.56 -1.91 0.71
C ARG A 307 -2.30 -1.02 1.71
N LYS A 308 -2.31 -1.44 2.98
CA LYS A 308 -2.93 -0.70 4.08
C LYS A 308 -2.02 0.44 4.54
N MET A 309 -2.62 1.45 5.18
CA MET A 309 -1.90 2.42 6.00
C MET A 309 -1.09 1.70 7.09
N TYR A 310 0.05 2.27 7.46
CA TYR A 310 0.87 1.78 8.56
C TYR A 310 0.93 2.86 9.65
N TYR A 311 0.67 2.45 10.88
CA TYR A 311 0.63 3.29 12.06
C TYR A 311 1.79 2.91 12.98
N SER A 312 2.40 3.88 13.62
CA SER A 312 3.46 3.61 14.59
C SER A 312 3.56 4.69 15.64
N VAL A 313 4.00 4.30 16.83
CA VAL A 313 4.31 5.19 17.94
C VAL A 313 5.73 4.92 18.40
N ALA A 314 6.42 5.97 18.83
CA ALA A 314 7.77 5.85 19.35
C ALA A 314 7.89 6.51 20.72
N ILE A 315 8.38 5.75 21.68
CA ILE A 315 8.56 6.16 23.07
C ILE A 315 10.06 6.19 23.35
N SER A 316 10.55 7.29 23.92
CA SER A 316 11.96 7.46 24.29
C SER A 316 12.07 7.61 25.79
N ASP A 317 12.13 6.47 26.47
CA ASP A 317 12.12 6.36 27.93
C ASP A 317 13.17 5.32 28.36
N PRO A 318 14.24 5.74 29.06
CA PRO A 318 15.28 4.85 29.54
C PRO A 318 14.77 3.75 30.50
N ASP A 319 13.81 4.05 31.37
CA ASP A 319 13.31 3.11 32.37
C ASP A 319 12.42 2.05 31.74
N TYR A 320 11.52 2.48 30.84
CA TYR A 320 10.73 1.55 30.04
C TYR A 320 11.62 0.66 29.17
N ARG A 321 12.66 1.25 28.56
CA ARG A 321 13.64 0.48 27.78
C ARG A 321 14.35 -0.56 28.65
N ALA A 322 14.89 -0.13 29.79
CA ALA A 322 15.63 -1.00 30.70
C ALA A 322 14.74 -2.12 31.25
N PHE A 323 13.46 -1.83 31.55
CA PHE A 323 12.49 -2.85 31.95
C PHE A 323 12.33 -3.93 30.87
N LEU A 324 12.08 -3.55 29.61
CA LEU A 324 11.90 -4.51 28.52
C LEU A 324 13.16 -5.36 28.28
N GLU A 325 14.35 -4.74 28.35
CA GLU A 325 15.62 -5.45 28.27
C GLU A 325 15.83 -6.41 29.43
N GLY A 326 15.47 -6.00 30.65
CA GLY A 326 15.50 -6.85 31.84
C GLY A 326 14.59 -8.08 31.74
N VAL A 327 13.45 -7.95 31.06
CA VAL A 327 12.53 -9.07 30.75
C VAL A 327 13.11 -10.01 29.68
N GLY A 328 14.16 -9.60 28.95
CA GLY A 328 14.82 -10.39 27.92
C GLY A 328 14.47 -9.99 26.48
N LEU A 329 13.76 -8.87 26.27
CA LEU A 329 13.56 -8.31 24.94
C LEU A 329 14.84 -7.60 24.48
N MET A 330 15.11 -7.63 23.17
CA MET A 330 16.35 -7.09 22.63
C MET A 330 16.14 -6.43 21.25
N PRO A 331 17.01 -5.48 20.86
CA PRO A 331 17.07 -4.98 19.50
C PRO A 331 17.19 -6.08 18.47
N ALA A 332 16.70 -5.83 17.25
CA ALA A 332 16.90 -6.70 16.09
C ALA A 332 16.49 -8.19 16.29
N LYS A 333 15.65 -8.50 17.28
CA LYS A 333 15.19 -9.86 17.67
C LYS A 333 14.88 -10.79 16.47
N THR A 334 14.19 -10.29 15.45
CA THR A 334 13.78 -11.06 14.26
C THR A 334 14.94 -11.27 13.28
N LYS A 335 15.82 -10.27 13.15
CA LYS A 335 17.00 -10.32 12.28
C LYS A 335 18.04 -11.29 12.85
N GLU A 336 18.21 -11.29 14.16
CA GLU A 336 19.19 -12.12 14.87
C GLU A 336 18.65 -13.52 15.21
N ARG A 337 17.32 -13.71 15.20
CA ARG A 337 16.63 -14.98 15.49
C ARG A 337 16.92 -15.54 16.89
N THR A 338 17.19 -14.64 17.84
CA THR A 338 17.68 -14.94 19.19
C THR A 338 16.60 -14.90 20.26
N LEU A 339 15.38 -14.46 19.95
CA LEU A 339 14.31 -14.39 20.95
C LEU A 339 14.05 -15.77 21.57
N GLY A 340 14.14 -15.82 22.89
CA GLY A 340 13.97 -17.03 23.69
C GLY A 340 12.96 -16.80 24.83
N PRO A 341 13.09 -17.55 25.94
CA PRO A 341 12.29 -17.31 27.13
C PRO A 341 12.37 -15.85 27.60
N LEU A 342 11.23 -15.31 28.03
CA LEU A 342 11.14 -14.00 28.66
C LEU A 342 10.79 -14.16 30.13
N ASP A 343 11.28 -13.25 30.97
CA ASP A 343 11.02 -13.26 32.42
C ASP A 343 9.62 -12.69 32.75
N VAL A 344 8.58 -13.35 32.23
CA VAL A 344 7.18 -13.01 32.48
C VAL A 344 6.68 -13.86 33.65
N PRO A 345 6.21 -13.26 34.76
CA PRO A 345 5.68 -14.03 35.88
C PRO A 345 4.46 -14.86 35.48
N ASP A 346 4.39 -16.08 36.00
CA ASP A 346 3.33 -17.06 35.71
C ASP A 346 1.92 -16.50 35.89
N ALA A 347 1.72 -15.65 36.91
CA ALA A 347 0.45 -15.02 37.22
C ALA A 347 -0.09 -14.15 36.06
N TYR A 348 0.81 -13.60 35.23
CA TYR A 348 0.47 -12.72 34.11
C TYR A 348 0.72 -13.35 32.74
N PHE A 349 1.24 -14.58 32.70
CA PHE A 349 1.61 -15.25 31.45
C PHE A 349 0.43 -15.40 30.48
N ARG A 350 -0.80 -15.62 30.99
CA ARG A 350 -2.00 -15.69 30.14
C ARG A 350 -2.28 -14.40 29.37
N ASP A 351 -1.98 -13.24 29.97
CA ASP A 351 -2.19 -11.93 29.35
C ASP A 351 -1.09 -11.63 28.33
N PHE A 352 0.16 -11.99 28.64
CA PHE A 352 1.27 -12.00 27.67
C PHE A 352 0.96 -12.89 26.46
N LEU A 353 0.47 -14.11 26.69
CA LEU A 353 0.12 -15.05 25.63
C LEU A 353 -1.02 -14.52 24.76
N ARG A 354 -2.03 -13.86 25.35
CA ARG A 354 -3.10 -13.20 24.59
C ARG A 354 -2.53 -12.18 23.62
N ALA A 355 -1.60 -11.34 24.05
CA ALA A 355 -0.93 -10.39 23.16
C ALA A 355 -0.12 -11.08 22.05
N CYS A 356 0.57 -12.20 22.34
CA CYS A 356 1.25 -12.97 21.30
C CYS A 356 0.29 -13.57 20.26
N ILE A 357 -0.88 -14.05 20.70
CA ILE A 357 -1.95 -14.50 19.80
C ILE A 357 -2.44 -13.33 18.95
N ASP A 358 -2.55 -12.13 19.52
CA ASP A 358 -3.09 -10.95 18.86
C ASP A 358 -2.10 -10.24 17.92
N GLY A 359 -0.80 -10.28 18.19
CA GLY A 359 0.23 -9.80 17.26
C GLY A 359 0.52 -10.79 16.14
N ASP A 360 1.30 -11.83 16.44
CA ASP A 360 1.82 -12.80 15.46
C ASP A 360 0.98 -14.08 15.33
N GLY A 361 -0.13 -14.18 16.06
CA GLY A 361 -1.03 -15.33 15.99
C GLY A 361 -2.27 -15.15 15.11
N GLY A 362 -3.11 -16.17 15.11
CA GLY A 362 -4.41 -16.16 14.46
C GLY A 362 -5.37 -17.14 15.10
N ILE A 363 -6.64 -16.73 15.18
CA ILE A 363 -7.77 -17.55 15.60
C ILE A 363 -8.60 -17.83 14.36
N TYR A 364 -8.88 -19.12 14.11
CA TYR A 364 -9.61 -19.55 12.92
C TYR A 364 -10.70 -20.53 13.29
N ASP A 365 -11.90 -20.33 12.74
CA ASP A 365 -12.99 -21.29 12.75
C ASP A 365 -13.25 -21.81 11.33
N TYR A 366 -12.30 -22.59 10.81
CA TYR A 366 -12.41 -23.22 9.49
C TYR A 366 -12.06 -24.70 9.56
N LYS A 367 -13.08 -25.55 9.37
CA LYS A 367 -12.99 -27.01 9.58
C LYS A 367 -12.47 -27.35 10.98
N GLY A 368 -13.02 -26.66 11.99
CA GLY A 368 -12.61 -26.76 13.39
C GLY A 368 -11.84 -25.52 13.88
N LEU A 369 -11.96 -25.26 15.18
CA LEU A 369 -11.30 -24.14 15.86
C LEU A 369 -9.79 -24.35 15.92
N ARG A 370 -9.02 -23.30 15.64
CA ARG A 370 -7.55 -23.33 15.64
C ARG A 370 -6.99 -22.04 16.21
N VAL A 371 -5.93 -22.16 17.00
CA VAL A 371 -5.06 -21.06 17.41
C VAL A 371 -3.66 -21.38 16.92
N GLU A 372 -3.07 -20.49 16.15
CA GLU A 372 -1.72 -20.64 15.59
C GLU A 372 -0.90 -19.39 15.90
N ILE A 373 0.31 -19.55 16.43
CA ILE A 373 1.25 -18.46 16.74
C ILE A 373 2.51 -18.66 15.91
N PHE A 374 2.94 -17.62 15.20
CA PHE A 374 4.10 -17.68 14.31
C PHE A 374 5.30 -16.92 14.89
N SER A 375 6.51 -17.40 14.61
CA SER A 375 7.73 -16.66 14.90
C SER A 375 8.88 -17.18 14.06
N VAL A 376 9.90 -16.36 13.79
CA VAL A 376 11.17 -16.85 13.23
C VAL A 376 12.06 -17.51 14.27
N CYS A 377 11.75 -17.32 15.56
CA CYS A 377 12.52 -17.82 16.70
C CYS A 377 11.85 -19.07 17.27
N ARG A 378 12.38 -20.25 16.95
CA ARG A 378 11.88 -21.52 17.49
C ARG A 378 11.94 -21.59 19.03
N PRO A 379 13.02 -21.15 19.71
CA PRO A 379 13.11 -21.23 21.17
C PRO A 379 11.97 -20.48 21.87
N PHE A 380 11.60 -19.30 21.37
CA PHE A 380 10.46 -18.53 21.88
C PHE A 380 9.13 -19.32 21.82
N LEU A 381 8.82 -19.94 20.68
CA LEU A 381 7.58 -20.72 20.55
C LEU A 381 7.61 -22.02 21.38
N ALA A 382 8.76 -22.66 21.51
CA ALA A 382 8.92 -23.83 22.37
C ALA A 382 8.64 -23.46 23.84
N TRP A 383 9.26 -22.38 24.32
CA TRP A 383 9.03 -21.84 25.66
C TRP A 383 7.56 -21.48 25.91
N ILE A 384 6.87 -20.87 24.94
CA ILE A 384 5.43 -20.60 25.06
C ILE A 384 4.65 -21.91 25.24
N GLY A 385 4.91 -22.92 24.39
CA GLY A 385 4.24 -24.21 24.46
C GLY A 385 4.47 -24.93 25.79
N GLU A 386 5.72 -25.00 26.24
CA GLU A 386 6.13 -25.60 27.51
C GLU A 386 5.50 -24.87 28.71
N THR A 387 5.43 -23.54 28.66
CA THR A 387 4.83 -22.75 29.74
C THR A 387 3.31 -22.94 29.81
N VAL A 388 2.61 -22.99 28.68
CA VAL A 388 1.18 -23.32 28.64
C VAL A 388 0.92 -24.71 29.21
N GLU A 389 1.74 -25.70 28.83
CA GLU A 389 1.62 -27.05 29.36
C GLU A 389 1.86 -27.10 30.87
N ARG A 390 2.89 -26.41 31.36
CA ARG A 390 3.20 -26.32 32.79
C ARG A 390 2.10 -25.66 33.61
N LEU A 391 1.51 -24.56 33.11
CA LEU A 391 0.54 -23.76 33.88
C LEU A 391 -0.86 -24.35 33.90
N ILE A 392 -1.31 -24.97 32.81
CA ILE A 392 -2.69 -25.46 32.69
C ILE A 392 -2.81 -26.93 32.24
N GLY A 393 -1.70 -27.66 32.14
CA GLY A 393 -1.71 -29.07 31.68
C GLY A 393 -2.27 -29.20 30.26
N LEU A 394 -1.93 -28.24 29.38
CA LEU A 394 -2.40 -28.22 27.99
C LEU A 394 -1.22 -28.32 27.01
N PRO A 395 -0.83 -29.53 26.57
CA PRO A 395 0.21 -29.69 25.57
C PRO A 395 -0.24 -29.11 24.22
N SER A 396 0.67 -28.49 23.48
CA SER A 396 0.39 -28.01 22.13
C SER A 396 -0.08 -29.13 21.18
N SER A 397 -0.76 -28.77 20.09
CA SER A 397 -1.01 -29.71 18.98
C SER A 397 0.25 -29.98 18.17
N GLY A 398 1.19 -29.04 18.16
CA GLY A 398 2.52 -29.23 17.61
C GLY A 398 3.27 -27.92 17.37
N LEU A 399 4.58 -28.06 17.16
CA LEU A 399 5.49 -27.00 16.76
C LEU A 399 6.07 -27.33 15.38
N TYR A 400 5.65 -26.61 14.35
CA TYR A 400 5.89 -26.95 12.95
C TYR A 400 6.80 -25.94 12.27
N SER A 401 7.74 -26.43 11.46
CA SER A 401 8.50 -25.58 10.53
C SER A 401 7.60 -25.17 9.34
N LYS A 402 7.75 -23.92 8.89
CA LYS A 402 6.98 -23.31 7.79
C LYS A 402 7.92 -22.66 6.76
N PRO A 403 7.47 -22.51 5.49
CA PRO A 403 8.24 -21.81 4.47
C PRO A 403 8.69 -20.41 4.91
N GLY A 404 9.90 -20.03 4.47
CA GLY A 404 10.55 -18.77 4.87
C GLY A 404 11.28 -18.84 6.21
N GLY A 405 11.54 -20.05 6.74
CA GLY A 405 12.27 -20.24 7.99
C GLY A 405 11.52 -19.73 9.22
N ARG A 406 10.18 -19.80 9.18
CA ARG A 406 9.27 -19.49 10.29
C ARG A 406 8.84 -20.77 10.96
N TRP A 407 8.44 -20.66 12.22
CA TRP A 407 7.89 -21.73 13.03
C TRP A 407 6.44 -21.37 13.41
N MET A 408 5.63 -22.39 13.65
CA MET A 408 4.23 -22.27 14.04
C MET A 408 3.94 -23.17 15.24
N LEU A 409 3.55 -22.58 16.35
CA LEU A 409 2.96 -23.28 17.50
C LEU A 409 1.45 -23.35 17.28
N ALA A 410 0.85 -24.53 17.38
CA ALA A 410 -0.58 -24.69 17.11
C ALA A 410 -1.33 -25.39 18.24
N TYR A 411 -2.60 -25.01 18.36
CA TYR A 411 -3.61 -25.67 19.17
C TYR A 411 -4.86 -25.87 18.31
N TYR A 412 -5.37 -27.09 18.27
CA TYR A 412 -6.52 -27.47 17.43
C TYR A 412 -7.69 -27.99 18.26
N SER A 413 -8.90 -27.75 17.77
CA SER A 413 -10.16 -28.30 18.28
C SER A 413 -10.35 -28.04 19.78
N SER A 414 -10.50 -29.09 20.60
CA SER A 414 -10.70 -28.99 22.05
C SER A 414 -9.54 -28.28 22.76
N LYS A 415 -8.30 -28.44 22.28
CA LYS A 415 -7.14 -27.73 22.82
C LYS A 415 -7.22 -26.24 22.55
N ALA A 416 -7.59 -25.84 21.32
CA ALA A 416 -7.82 -24.45 20.97
C ALA A 416 -8.91 -23.83 21.86
N GLN A 417 -10.01 -24.55 22.06
CA GLN A 417 -11.12 -24.09 22.90
C GLN A 417 -10.71 -23.92 24.37
N ARG A 418 -9.93 -24.87 24.92
CA ARG A 418 -9.42 -24.79 26.30
C ARG A 418 -8.43 -23.64 26.47
N LEU A 419 -7.57 -23.41 25.47
CA LEU A 419 -6.65 -22.28 25.47
C LEU A 419 -7.39 -20.93 25.42
N LEU A 420 -8.35 -20.77 24.49
CA LEU A 420 -9.09 -19.52 24.33
C LEU A 420 -9.93 -19.17 25.57
N ARG A 421 -10.56 -20.16 26.21
CA ARG A 421 -11.23 -19.97 27.51
C ARG A 421 -10.30 -19.46 28.60
N TRP A 422 -9.03 -19.86 28.58
CA TRP A 422 -8.06 -19.47 29.59
C TRP A 422 -7.50 -18.05 29.35
N VAL A 423 -7.27 -17.66 28.10
CA VAL A 423 -6.71 -16.33 27.77
C VAL A 423 -7.78 -15.22 27.68
N TYR A 424 -9.01 -15.55 27.26
CA TYR A 424 -10.16 -14.64 27.25
C TYR A 424 -11.07 -14.92 28.46
N TYR A 425 -10.51 -14.75 29.66
CA TYR A 425 -11.18 -15.09 30.93
C TYR A 425 -12.17 -14.03 31.43
N ALA A 426 -12.22 -12.85 30.81
CA ALA A 426 -13.09 -11.74 31.17
C ALA A 426 -13.48 -10.92 29.93
N PRO A 427 -14.65 -10.24 29.95
CA PRO A 427 -15.15 -9.47 28.81
C PRO A 427 -14.27 -8.25 28.49
N ASP A 428 -13.79 -7.51 29.49
CA ASP A 428 -13.16 -6.21 29.26
C ASP A 428 -11.63 -6.27 29.15
N LEU A 429 -11.09 -7.39 28.66
CA LEU A 429 -9.65 -7.57 28.50
C LEU A 429 -9.13 -6.88 27.24
N PRO A 430 -7.96 -6.21 27.31
CA PRO A 430 -7.27 -5.69 26.12
C PRO A 430 -7.02 -6.83 25.11
N CYS A 431 -7.44 -6.64 23.86
CA CYS A 431 -7.30 -7.60 22.78
C CYS A 431 -7.52 -6.94 21.42
N LEU A 432 -7.19 -7.63 20.32
CA LEU A 432 -7.75 -7.28 19.01
C LEU A 432 -9.18 -7.77 18.91
N GLU A 433 -10.11 -6.83 18.69
CA GLU A 433 -11.55 -7.11 18.60
C GLU A 433 -11.83 -8.17 17.53
N ARG A 434 -11.28 -7.97 16.33
CA ARG A 434 -11.44 -8.91 15.20
C ARG A 434 -11.01 -10.35 15.49
N LYS A 435 -10.15 -10.59 16.48
CA LYS A 435 -9.71 -11.94 16.88
C LYS A 435 -10.62 -12.50 17.97
N ARG A 436 -10.99 -11.67 18.94
CA ARG A 436 -12.02 -11.99 19.95
C ARG A 436 -13.36 -12.33 19.30
N GLU A 437 -13.80 -11.59 18.29
CA GLU A 437 -15.05 -11.85 17.55
C GLU A 437 -15.11 -13.27 17.01
N VAL A 438 -14.01 -13.80 16.47
CA VAL A 438 -13.95 -15.19 15.97
C VAL A 438 -14.21 -16.19 17.10
N TRP A 439 -13.66 -15.93 18.29
CA TRP A 439 -13.87 -16.75 19.46
C TRP A 439 -15.31 -16.69 19.98
N GLU A 440 -15.88 -15.49 20.10
CA GLU A 440 -17.25 -15.29 20.57
C GLU A 440 -18.27 -15.89 19.60
N MET A 441 -18.08 -15.70 18.29
CA MET A 441 -18.89 -16.36 17.26
C MET A 441 -18.81 -17.89 17.36
N TYR A 442 -17.63 -18.45 17.66
CA TYR A 442 -17.50 -19.88 17.88
C TYR A 442 -18.26 -20.34 19.12
N GLN A 443 -18.18 -19.61 20.24
CA GLN A 443 -18.94 -19.93 21.45
C GLN A 443 -20.46 -19.92 21.20
N ALA A 444 -20.96 -18.90 20.50
CA ALA A 444 -22.37 -18.80 20.14
C ALA A 444 -22.84 -20.01 19.31
N LYS A 445 -22.06 -20.44 18.31
CA LYS A 445 -22.36 -21.64 17.51
C LYS A 445 -22.39 -22.93 18.31
N GLN A 446 -21.60 -23.03 19.38
CA GLN A 446 -21.60 -24.21 20.26
C GLN A 446 -22.79 -24.19 21.22
N ALA A 447 -23.24 -23.02 21.66
CA ALA A 447 -24.42 -22.88 22.52
C ALA A 447 -25.75 -23.14 21.79
N SER A 448 -25.78 -22.95 20.47
CA SER A 448 -26.95 -23.26 19.62
C SER A 448 -27.06 -24.73 19.17
N LYS A 449 -26.10 -25.59 19.56
CA LYS A 449 -26.11 -27.03 19.28
C LYS A 449 -26.41 -27.79 20.55
#